data_AF-G2GZY1-F1
#
_entry.id   AF-G2GZY1-F1
#
_cell.length_a   1.000
_cell.length_b   1.000
_cell.length_c   1.000
_cell.angle_alpha   90.00
_cell.angle_beta   90.00
_cell.angle_gamma   90.00
#
_symmetry.space_group_name_H-M   'P 1'
#
loop_
_entity.id
_entity.type
_entity.pdbx_description
1 polymer ?
#
loop_
_entity_poly.entity_id
_entity_poly.type
_entity_poly.pdbx_seq_one_letter_code
_entity_poly.pdbx_strand_id
1 'polypeptide(L)'
;MDQIYHKKSGSKLRKMLTVYSDGEKFQLRFLIMDRTDPTRLEKANGIKPKRIILMDKEFFFDNMKDLRSNIKHMPLSEMVVDFMKNFMADKK
;
A
#
# COMPACT_ATOMS: atom_id res chain seq x y z
N MET A 1 10.12 6.48 13.11
CA MET A 1 10.18 5.49 12.00
C MET A 1 10.28 6.25 10.71
N ASP A 2 11.25 5.88 9.87
CA ASP A 2 11.48 6.49 8.56
C ASP A 2 10.82 5.66 7.47
N GLN A 3 10.39 6.30 6.39
CA GLN A 3 9.83 5.60 5.24
C GLN A 3 10.96 4.87 4.50
N ILE A 4 10.98 3.55 4.59
CA ILE A 4 12.01 2.71 3.97
C ILE A 4 11.57 2.09 2.63
N TYR A 5 10.26 2.06 2.37
CA TYR A 5 9.75 1.50 1.13
C TYR A 5 8.41 2.12 0.75
N HIS A 6 8.22 2.33 -0.55
CA HIS A 6 6.96 2.80 -1.08
C HIS A 6 6.71 2.22 -2.47
N LYS A 7 5.56 1.56 -2.66
CA LYS A 7 5.15 1.00 -3.94
C LYS A 7 3.71 1.37 -4.25
N LYS A 8 3.47 1.77 -5.50
CA LYS A 8 2.14 1.99 -6.07
C LYS A 8 1.94 1.03 -7.24
N SER A 9 0.73 0.51 -7.40
CA SER A 9 0.31 -0.19 -8.62
C SER A 9 -1.13 0.14 -8.99
N GLY A 10 -1.48 -0.10 -10.26
CA GLY A 10 -2.82 0.09 -10.79
C GLY A 10 -3.14 1.52 -11.22
N SER A 11 -4.10 1.63 -12.15
CA SER A 11 -4.57 2.89 -12.72
C SER A 11 -5.87 3.33 -12.05
N LYS A 12 -7.01 2.76 -12.44
CA LYS A 12 -8.35 3.06 -11.89
C LYS A 12 -8.43 2.65 -10.43
N LEU A 13 -8.18 1.38 -10.13
CA LEU A 13 -7.97 0.89 -8.77
C LEU A 13 -6.49 1.00 -8.41
N ARG A 14 -6.13 2.05 -7.66
CA ARG A 14 -4.76 2.31 -7.20
C ARG A 14 -4.52 1.61 -5.87
N LYS A 15 -3.52 0.74 -5.84
CA LYS A 15 -3.06 0.00 -4.67
C LYS A 15 -1.71 0.58 -4.23
N MET A 16 -1.52 0.81 -2.94
CA MET A 16 -0.29 1.38 -2.40
C MET A 16 0.10 0.66 -1.12
N LEU A 17 1.40 0.40 -1.00
CA LEU A 17 2.04 -0.07 0.22
C LEU A 17 3.14 0.93 0.58
N THR A 18 3.09 1.43 1.81
CA THR A 18 4.16 2.24 2.39
C THR A 18 4.66 1.54 3.64
N VAL A 19 5.97 1.35 3.74
CA VAL A 19 6.61 0.71 4.89
C VAL A 19 7.48 1.74 5.59
N TYR A 20 7.29 1.84 6.89
CA TYR A 20 8.13 2.61 7.79
C TYR A 20 8.88 1.66 8.72
N SER A 21 10.10 2.01 9.08
CA SER A 21 10.88 1.28 10.08
C SER A 21 11.79 2.21 10.85
N ASP A 22 12.10 1.85 12.09
CA ASP A 22 13.15 2.46 12.91
C ASP A 22 14.41 1.58 13.03
N GLY A 23 14.47 0.49 12.24
CA GLY A 23 15.55 -0.49 12.26
C GLY A 23 15.19 -1.80 12.97
N GLU A 24 14.23 -1.77 13.90
CA GLU A 24 13.74 -2.96 14.60
C GLU A 24 12.27 -3.25 14.24
N LYS A 25 11.41 -2.23 14.41
CA LYS A 25 9.97 -2.33 14.21
C LYS A 25 9.58 -1.92 12.80
N PHE A 26 8.43 -2.40 12.37
CA PHE A 26 7.87 -2.13 11.05
C PHE A 26 6.43 -1.67 11.15
N GLN A 27 6.09 -0.61 10.41
CA GLN A 27 4.73 -0.16 10.19
C GLN A 27 4.41 -0.26 8.69
N LEU A 28 3.39 -1.04 8.35
CA LEU A 28 2.93 -1.22 6.98
C LEU A 28 1.57 -0.54 6.81
N ARG A 29 1.52 0.49 5.96
CA ARG A 29 0.27 1.16 5.58
C ARG A 29 -0.16 0.73 4.18
N PHE A 30 -1.34 0.15 4.11
CA PHE A 30 -2.00 -0.28 2.89
C PHE A 30 -3.10 0.69 2.52
N LEU A 31 -3.00 1.30 1.34
CA LEU A 31 -4.00 2.24 0.83
C LEU A 31 -4.50 1.79 -0.53
N ILE A 32 -5.80 1.50 -0.63
CA ILE A 32 -6.49 1.21 -1.89
C ILE A 32 -7.45 2.36 -2.18
N MET A 33 -7.31 2.94 -3.37
CA MET A 33 -8.17 4.02 -3.85
C MET A 33 -8.78 3.66 -5.19
N ASP A 34 -10.06 3.91 -5.37
CA ASP A 34 -10.69 3.83 -6.68
C ASP A 34 -10.88 5.23 -7.27
N ARG A 35 -11.18 5.28 -8.56
CA ARG A 35 -11.55 6.52 -9.24
C ARG A 35 -13.03 6.45 -9.60
N THR A 36 -13.80 7.43 -9.13
CA THR A 36 -15.20 7.58 -9.54
C THR A 36 -15.26 7.73 -11.06
N ASP A 37 -16.36 7.25 -11.64
CA ASP A 37 -16.63 7.42 -13.06
C ASP A 37 -17.93 8.21 -13.23
N PRO A 38 -17.84 9.55 -13.29
CA PRO A 38 -19.02 10.37 -13.50
C PRO A 38 -19.67 10.03 -14.84
N THR A 39 -20.99 10.04 -14.87
CA THR A 39 -21.80 9.83 -16.07
C THR A 39 -21.57 10.94 -17.11
N ARG A 40 -22.07 10.75 -18.33
CA ARG A 40 -21.98 11.77 -19.40
C ARG A 40 -22.62 13.10 -19.00
N LEU A 41 -23.78 13.05 -18.33
CA LEU A 41 -24.49 14.24 -17.84
C LEU A 41 -23.69 14.97 -16.75
N GLU A 42 -23.13 14.22 -15.80
CA GLU A 42 -22.28 14.79 -14.75
C GLU A 42 -21.01 15.44 -15.32
N LYS A 43 -20.39 14.80 -16.32
CA LYS A 43 -19.24 15.37 -17.05
C LYS A 43 -19.62 16.66 -17.78
N ALA A 44 -20.81 16.72 -18.38
CA ALA A 44 -21.33 17.94 -19.03
C ALA A 44 -21.57 19.08 -18.02
N ASN A 45 -21.94 18.73 -16.78
CA ASN A 45 -22.03 19.66 -15.65
C ASN A 45 -20.68 19.98 -14.99
N GLY A 46 -19.55 19.57 -15.60
CA GLY A 46 -18.20 19.84 -15.11
C GLY A 46 -17.71 18.94 -13.97
N ILE A 47 -18.46 17.89 -13.62
CA ILE A 47 -18.07 16.95 -12.56
C ILE A 47 -16.91 16.07 -13.05
N LYS A 48 -15.76 16.21 -12.38
CA LYS A 48 -14.54 15.46 -12.69
C LYS A 48 -14.46 14.15 -11.89
N PRO A 49 -13.83 13.09 -12.44
CA PRO A 49 -13.47 11.90 -11.69
C PRO A 49 -12.67 12.25 -10.42
N LYS A 50 -13.07 11.69 -9.28
CA LYS A 50 -12.41 11.87 -7.98
C LYS A 50 -11.86 10.56 -7.50
N ARG A 51 -10.81 10.62 -6.66
CA ARG A 51 -10.32 9.44 -5.96
C ARG A 51 -11.10 9.24 -4.68
N ILE A 52 -11.54 8.01 -4.43
CA ILE A 52 -12.17 7.59 -3.19
C ILE A 52 -11.29 6.56 -2.50
N ILE A 53 -11.17 6.64 -1.18
CA ILE A 53 -10.45 5.66 -0.38
C ILE A 53 -11.38 4.46 -0.19
N LEU A 54 -10.96 3.29 -0.64
CA LEU A 54 -11.66 2.02 -0.39
C LEU A 54 -11.11 1.30 0.83
N MET A 55 -9.82 1.45 1.11
CA MET A 55 -9.17 0.85 2.26
C MET A 55 -7.97 1.70 2.67
N ASP A 56 -7.87 2.01 3.95
CA ASP A 56 -6.68 2.56 4.58
C ASP A 56 -6.46 1.78 5.88
N LYS A 57 -5.45 0.91 5.89
CA LYS A 57 -5.17 0.02 7.02
C LYS A 57 -3.69 0.04 7.35
N GLU A 58 -3.40 0.02 8.64
CA GLU A 58 -2.05 -0.03 9.16
C GLU A 58 -1.84 -1.31 9.96
N PHE A 59 -0.65 -1.89 9.83
CA PHE A 59 -0.22 -3.05 10.56
C PHE A 59 1.14 -2.76 11.18
N PHE A 60 1.33 -3.18 12.42
CA PHE A 60 2.54 -2.96 13.19
C PHE A 60 3.15 -4.30 13.54
N PHE A 61 4.47 -4.41 13.39
CA PHE A 61 5.23 -5.61 13.69
C PHE A 61 6.47 -5.22 14.47
N ASP A 62 6.76 -5.97 15.54
CA ASP A 62 7.91 -5.67 16.39
C ASP A 62 9.25 -6.05 15.75
N ASN A 63 9.22 -6.98 14.79
CA ASN A 63 10.41 -7.44 14.10
C ASN A 63 10.09 -8.07 12.75
N MET A 64 11.16 -8.29 11.97
CA MET A 64 11.07 -8.89 10.64
C MET A 64 10.52 -10.33 10.64
N LYS A 65 10.75 -11.11 11.71
CA LYS A 65 10.25 -12.49 11.82
C LYS A 65 8.73 -12.51 11.97
N ASP A 66 8.19 -11.63 12.79
CA ASP A 66 6.75 -11.45 12.99
C ASP A 66 6.05 -11.02 11.68
N LEU A 67 6.63 -10.02 11.00
CA LEU A 67 6.15 -9.60 9.68
C LEU A 67 6.10 -10.78 8.70
N ARG A 68 7.17 -11.60 8.61
CA ARG A 68 7.24 -12.78 7.72
C ARG A 68 6.14 -13.79 7.99
N SER A 69 5.85 -14.07 9.25
CA SER A 69 4.82 -15.04 9.63
C SER A 69 3.42 -14.61 9.18
N ASN A 70 3.17 -13.29 9.13
CA ASN A 70 1.84 -12.74 8.88
C ASN A 70 1.57 -12.38 7.41
N ILE A 71 2.57 -12.42 6.50
CA ILE A 71 2.45 -11.93 5.11
C ILE A 71 1.23 -12.48 4.38
N LYS A 72 0.91 -13.78 4.55
CA LYS A 72 -0.17 -14.44 3.82
C LYS A 72 -1.57 -13.89 4.17
N HIS A 73 -1.71 -13.30 5.35
CA HIS A 73 -2.98 -12.74 5.83
C HIS A 73 -3.10 -11.23 5.57
N MET A 74 -2.06 -10.60 5.03
CA MET A 74 -2.06 -9.16 4.78
C MET A 74 -2.75 -8.81 3.46
N PRO A 75 -3.40 -7.65 3.38
CA PRO A 75 -3.82 -7.08 2.10
C PRO A 75 -2.62 -6.92 1.17
N LEU A 76 -2.82 -7.05 -0.14
CA LEU A 76 -1.76 -6.78 -1.12
C LEU A 76 -0.47 -7.57 -0.85
N SER A 77 -0.59 -8.83 -0.43
CA SER A 77 0.53 -9.70 -0.03
C SER A 77 1.65 -9.77 -1.08
N GLU A 78 1.32 -9.69 -2.37
CA GLU A 78 2.30 -9.56 -3.48
C GLU A 78 3.25 -8.37 -3.30
N MET A 79 2.73 -7.20 -2.90
CA MET A 79 3.55 -6.01 -2.65
C MET A 79 4.44 -6.16 -1.43
N VAL A 80 3.97 -6.87 -0.40
CA VAL A 80 4.75 -7.17 0.80
C VAL A 80 5.89 -8.14 0.46
N VAL A 81 5.63 -9.16 -0.35
CA VAL A 81 6.66 -10.08 -0.84
C VAL A 81 7.73 -9.34 -1.65
N ASP A 82 7.34 -8.39 -2.50
CA ASP A 82 8.29 -7.59 -3.27
C ASP A 82 9.15 -6.69 -2.37
N PHE A 83 8.55 -6.04 -1.38
CA PHE A 83 9.29 -5.30 -0.34
C PHE A 83 10.35 -6.22 0.31
N MET A 84 9.93 -7.41 0.72
CA MET A 84 10.79 -8.36 1.42
C MET A 84 11.98 -8.83 0.60
N LYS A 85 11.78 -9.05 -0.72
CA LYS A 85 12.86 -9.41 -1.63
C LYS A 85 13.87 -8.28 -1.77
N ASN A 86 13.42 -7.04 -1.99
CA ASN A 86 14.30 -5.89 -2.16
C ASN A 86 15.05 -5.57 -0.87
N PHE A 87 14.36 -5.55 0.26
CA PHE A 87 14.95 -5.23 1.55
C PHE A 87 15.99 -6.27 2.02
N MET A 88 15.84 -7.54 1.63
CA MET A 88 16.86 -8.57 1.91
C MET A 88 18.03 -8.52 0.93
N ALA A 89 17.83 -8.05 -0.30
CA ALA A 89 18.89 -7.89 -1.28
C ALA A 89 19.87 -6.77 -0.89
N ASP A 90 19.36 -5.66 -0.34
CA ASP A 90 20.17 -4.51 0.09
C ASP A 90 20.96 -4.74 1.39
N LYS A 91 20.69 -5.84 2.13
CA LYS A 91 21.40 -6.21 3.37
C LYS A 91 22.53 -7.24 3.18
N LYS A 92 22.92 -7.52 1.93
CA LYS A 92 23.99 -8.45 1.57
C LYS A 92 25.25 -7.71 1.19
#